data_AF-A0A969N970-F1
#
_entry.id   AF-A0A969N970-F1
#
_cell.length_a   1.000
_cell.length_b   1.000
_cell.length_c   1.000
_cell.angle_alpha   90.00
_cell.angle_beta   90.00
_cell.angle_gamma   90.00
#
_symmetry.space_group_name_H-M   'P 1'
#
loop_
_entity.id
_entity.type
_entity.pdbx_description
1 polymer ?
#
loop_
_entity_poly.entity_id
_entity_poly.type
_entity_poly.pdbx_seq_one_letter_code
_entity_poly.pdbx_strand_id
1 'polypeptide(L)'
;MVWDIETAIREANKTLKIKITLERKTQRLCLRGMMPMPNDSGMKRQQVSLGIHADKAGFKIAVAKAQKMSADLALNQFCWEHWETAYRKNPETIGEWIARLERDHWSKREKTNQTLTTWTKDYAAVYGKLPQHKGLTLPLLKEWIRLQSEPGTRSRKRWVLACSKLARFAELEGAETLNELTTYTTQAVKVRELPTDELLVKL
;
A
#
# COMPACT_ATOMS: atom_id res chain seq x y z
N MET A 1 29.41 -39.54 -7.37
CA MET A 1 28.31 -39.18 -8.30
C MET A 1 27.93 -37.75 -7.99
N VAL A 2 28.34 -36.80 -8.84
CA VAL A 2 28.07 -35.37 -8.64
C VAL A 2 26.59 -35.14 -8.88
N TRP A 3 25.87 -34.64 -7.87
CA TRP A 3 24.46 -34.28 -8.05
C TRP A 3 24.38 -33.07 -8.97
N ASP A 4 23.81 -33.25 -10.16
CA ASP A 4 23.56 -32.18 -11.11
C ASP A 4 22.09 -31.74 -11.00
N ILE A 5 21.89 -30.52 -10.52
CA ILE A 5 20.54 -29.98 -10.37
C ILE A 5 19.86 -29.78 -11.73
N GLU A 6 20.60 -29.54 -12.80
CA GLU A 6 20.03 -29.22 -14.11
C GLU A 6 19.34 -30.45 -14.72
N THR A 7 19.97 -31.62 -14.59
CA THR A 7 19.36 -32.90 -14.99
C THR A 7 18.14 -33.22 -14.15
N ALA A 8 18.22 -33.03 -12.82
CA ALA A 8 17.09 -33.23 -11.92
C ALA A 8 15.89 -32.32 -12.23
N ILE A 9 16.13 -31.04 -12.58
CA ILE A 9 15.10 -30.10 -13.02
C ILE A 9 14.43 -30.57 -14.32
N ARG A 10 15.22 -31.03 -15.30
CA ARG A 10 14.69 -31.53 -16.58
C ARG A 10 13.81 -32.76 -16.40
N GLU A 11 14.24 -33.70 -15.57
CA GLU A 11 13.44 -34.88 -15.22
C GLU A 11 12.15 -34.48 -14.50
N ALA A 12 12.24 -33.63 -13.47
CA ALA A 12 11.08 -33.14 -12.73
C ALA A 12 10.05 -32.48 -13.66
N ASN A 13 10.49 -31.61 -14.58
CA ASN A 13 9.63 -30.95 -15.56
C ASN A 13 8.95 -31.95 -16.51
N LYS A 14 9.62 -33.05 -16.90
CA LYS A 14 9.00 -34.13 -17.68
C LYS A 14 7.91 -34.86 -16.89
N THR A 15 8.17 -35.19 -15.63
CA THR A 15 7.18 -35.87 -14.76
C THR A 15 6.00 -34.98 -14.41
N LEU A 16 6.24 -33.68 -14.18
CA LEU A 16 5.21 -32.76 -13.75
C LEU A 16 4.12 -32.59 -14.80
N LYS A 17 4.39 -32.76 -16.12
CA LYS A 17 3.41 -32.72 -17.24
C LYS A 17 2.36 -31.60 -17.20
N ILE A 18 2.54 -30.60 -16.35
CA ILE A 18 1.55 -29.58 -16.02
C ILE A 18 2.09 -28.23 -16.49
N LYS A 19 1.20 -27.24 -16.59
CA LYS A 19 1.41 -25.85 -17.02
C LYS A 19 2.47 -25.06 -16.20
N ILE A 20 3.15 -25.69 -15.25
CA ILE A 20 4.17 -25.10 -14.38
C ILE A 20 5.51 -25.79 -14.61
N THR A 21 6.52 -24.99 -14.93
CA THR A 21 7.91 -25.39 -15.15
C THR A 21 8.76 -24.89 -14.00
N LEU A 22 9.61 -25.76 -13.46
CA LEU A 22 10.62 -25.41 -12.48
C LEU A 22 11.89 -24.93 -13.21
N GLU A 23 12.39 -23.76 -12.84
CA GLU A 23 13.57 -23.12 -13.44
C GLU A 23 14.56 -22.71 -12.35
N ARG A 24 15.86 -22.83 -12.63
CA ARG A 24 16.93 -22.29 -11.78
C ARG A 24 17.31 -20.90 -12.26
N LYS A 25 17.27 -19.92 -11.36
CA LYS A 25 17.80 -18.56 -11.58
C LYS A 25 18.98 -18.33 -10.64
N THR A 26 20.19 -18.41 -11.20
CA THR A 26 21.46 -18.27 -10.47
C THR A 26 21.57 -19.30 -9.33
N GLN A 27 21.33 -18.92 -8.08
CA GLN A 27 21.37 -19.80 -6.91
C GLN A 27 19.99 -20.10 -6.31
N ARG A 28 18.90 -19.71 -6.99
CA ARG A 28 17.54 -19.89 -6.50
C ARG A 28 16.64 -20.63 -7.48
N LEU A 29 15.63 -21.30 -6.95
CA LEU A 29 14.61 -22.00 -7.72
C LEU A 29 13.35 -21.14 -7.89
N CYS A 30 12.77 -21.19 -9.08
CA CYS A 30 11.58 -20.46 -9.50
C CYS A 30 10.58 -21.42 -10.16
N LEU A 31 9.30 -21.06 -10.09
CA LEU A 31 8.23 -21.70 -10.86
C LEU A 31 7.76 -20.73 -11.94
N ARG A 32 7.52 -21.24 -13.15
CA ARG A 32 7.05 -20.46 -14.29
C ARG A 32 5.87 -21.15 -14.93
N GLY A 33 4.80 -20.42 -15.22
CA GLY A 33 3.59 -21.03 -15.77
C GLY A 33 2.52 -20.01 -16.15
N MET A 34 1.41 -20.50 -16.72
CA MET A 34 0.19 -19.70 -16.89
C MET A 34 -0.51 -19.60 -15.53
N MET A 35 -0.63 -18.38 -15.01
CA MET A 35 -1.21 -18.08 -13.72
C MET A 35 -2.20 -16.91 -13.85
N PRO A 36 -3.20 -16.80 -12.96
CA PRO A 36 -4.15 -15.69 -12.99
C PRO A 36 -3.42 -14.38 -12.69
N MET A 37 -3.85 -13.27 -13.27
CA MET A 37 -3.28 -11.97 -12.94
C MET A 37 -3.74 -11.53 -11.54
N PRO A 38 -2.84 -10.94 -10.73
CA PRO A 38 -3.15 -10.50 -9.36
C PRO A 38 -4.27 -9.47 -9.28
N ASN A 39 -4.33 -8.54 -10.24
CA ASN A 39 -5.23 -7.38 -10.24
C ASN A 39 -6.19 -7.36 -11.45
N ASP A 40 -6.27 -8.45 -12.22
CA ASP A 40 -7.07 -8.50 -13.44
C ASP A 40 -7.59 -9.93 -13.68
N SER A 41 -8.66 -10.07 -14.45
CA SER A 41 -9.40 -11.31 -14.69
C SER A 41 -8.77 -12.27 -15.71
N GLY A 42 -7.56 -11.96 -16.21
CA GLY A 42 -6.89 -12.74 -17.25
C GLY A 42 -5.82 -13.71 -16.72
N MET A 43 -5.46 -14.70 -17.55
CA MET A 43 -4.32 -15.59 -17.32
C MET A 43 -3.11 -15.09 -18.09
N LYS A 44 -1.95 -15.00 -17.43
CA LYS A 44 -0.69 -14.61 -18.08
C LYS A 44 0.44 -15.56 -17.69
N ARG A 45 1.41 -15.72 -18.58
CA ARG A 45 2.64 -16.44 -18.26
C ARG A 45 3.45 -15.62 -17.25
N GLN A 46 3.59 -16.15 -16.04
CA GLN A 46 4.27 -15.49 -14.92
C GLN A 46 5.34 -16.40 -14.31
N GLN A 47 6.20 -15.78 -13.51
CA GLN A 47 7.29 -16.45 -12.82
C GLN A 47 7.26 -16.07 -11.34
N VAL A 48 7.35 -17.08 -10.48
CA VAL A 48 7.29 -16.96 -9.03
C VAL A 48 8.60 -17.48 -8.44
N SER A 49 9.32 -16.61 -7.74
CA SER A 49 10.53 -17.00 -7.01
C SER A 49 10.15 -17.67 -5.70
N LEU A 50 10.66 -18.87 -5.46
CA LEU A 50 10.35 -19.61 -4.23
C LEU A 50 11.19 -19.18 -3.03
N GLY A 51 12.23 -18.35 -3.26
CA GLY A 51 13.22 -17.99 -2.24
C GLY A 51 14.17 -19.13 -1.84
N ILE A 52 14.01 -20.33 -2.42
CA ILE A 52 14.72 -21.55 -2.06
C ILE A 52 16.04 -21.66 -2.84
N HIS A 53 17.09 -22.17 -2.18
CA HIS A 53 18.38 -22.42 -2.81
C HIS A 53 18.36 -23.60 -3.78
N ALA A 54 19.21 -23.52 -4.80
CA ALA A 54 19.43 -24.56 -5.79
C ALA A 54 20.30 -25.71 -5.24
N ASP A 55 19.87 -26.32 -4.14
CA ASP A 55 20.50 -27.48 -3.50
C ASP A 55 19.53 -28.69 -3.47
N LYS A 56 20.01 -29.86 -3.03
CA LYS A 56 19.22 -31.11 -3.05
C LYS A 56 17.98 -31.06 -2.15
N ALA A 57 18.07 -30.37 -1.02
CA ALA A 57 16.93 -30.19 -0.10
C ALA A 57 15.92 -29.20 -0.69
N GLY A 58 16.41 -28.08 -1.20
CA GLY A 58 15.65 -27.05 -1.87
C GLY A 58 14.93 -27.55 -3.12
N PHE A 59 15.57 -28.43 -3.89
CA PHE A 59 14.95 -29.09 -5.04
C PHE A 59 13.71 -29.91 -4.64
N LYS A 60 13.80 -30.74 -3.59
CA LYS A 60 12.64 -31.52 -3.10
C LYS A 60 11.48 -30.61 -2.69
N ILE A 61 11.79 -29.53 -1.95
CA ILE A 61 10.78 -28.56 -1.53
C ILE A 61 10.16 -27.86 -2.75
N ALA A 62 10.98 -27.49 -3.74
CA ALA A 62 10.53 -26.82 -4.94
C ALA A 62 9.62 -27.73 -5.80
N VAL A 63 9.91 -29.03 -5.89
CA VAL A 63 9.04 -30.01 -6.55
C VAL A 63 7.69 -30.14 -5.84
N ALA A 64 7.68 -30.27 -4.51
CA ALA A 64 6.44 -30.32 -3.74
C ALA A 64 5.60 -29.04 -3.91
N LYS A 65 6.26 -27.88 -3.92
CA LYS A 65 5.64 -26.59 -4.22
C LYS A 65 5.08 -26.54 -5.65
N ALA A 66 5.82 -27.03 -6.65
CA ALA A 66 5.30 -27.10 -8.02
C ALA A 66 4.01 -27.94 -8.12
N GLN A 67 3.97 -29.09 -7.44
CA GLN A 67 2.79 -29.96 -7.40
C GLN A 67 1.60 -29.29 -6.72
N LYS A 68 1.82 -28.62 -5.58
CA LYS A 68 0.76 -27.87 -4.88
C LYS A 68 0.21 -26.75 -5.77
N MET A 69 1.07 -25.93 -6.37
CA MET A 69 0.64 -24.84 -7.25
C MET A 69 -0.17 -25.36 -8.45
N SER A 70 0.27 -26.49 -8.99
CA SER A 70 -0.43 -27.20 -10.07
C SER A 70 -1.83 -27.64 -9.64
N ALA A 71 -1.96 -28.24 -8.46
CA ALA A 71 -3.25 -28.65 -7.91
C ALA A 71 -4.17 -27.44 -7.68
N ASP A 72 -3.65 -26.37 -7.10
CA ASP A 72 -4.40 -25.12 -6.87
C ASP A 72 -4.95 -24.52 -8.18
N LEU A 73 -4.13 -24.52 -9.24
CA LEU A 73 -4.56 -24.07 -10.58
C LEU A 73 -5.58 -25.01 -11.22
N ALA A 74 -5.45 -26.33 -11.04
CA ALA A 74 -6.40 -27.31 -11.58
C ALA A 74 -7.77 -27.22 -10.89
N LEU A 75 -7.79 -26.89 -9.59
CA LEU A 75 -8.99 -26.74 -8.78
C LEU A 75 -9.61 -25.33 -8.85
N ASN A 76 -9.03 -24.40 -9.62
CA ASN A 76 -9.40 -22.97 -9.61
C ASN A 76 -9.39 -22.33 -8.21
N GLN A 77 -8.52 -22.81 -7.31
CA GLN A 77 -8.36 -22.32 -5.93
C GLN A 77 -7.04 -21.56 -5.74
N PHE A 78 -6.37 -21.24 -6.83
CA PHE A 78 -5.11 -20.52 -6.79
C PHE A 78 -5.27 -19.14 -6.14
N CYS A 79 -4.47 -18.87 -5.11
CA CYS A 79 -4.41 -17.59 -4.41
C CYS A 79 -2.96 -17.11 -4.32
N TRP A 80 -2.70 -15.90 -4.83
CA TRP A 80 -1.37 -15.29 -4.87
C TRP A 80 -0.72 -15.12 -3.49
N GLU A 81 -1.53 -14.87 -2.46
CA GLU A 81 -1.08 -14.72 -1.07
C GLU A 81 -0.25 -15.92 -0.55
N HIS A 82 -0.51 -17.12 -1.08
CA HIS A 82 0.20 -18.34 -0.67
C HIS A 82 1.55 -18.56 -1.39
N TRP A 83 1.77 -17.88 -2.52
CA TRP A 83 2.85 -18.19 -3.45
C TRP A 83 3.92 -17.11 -3.51
N GLU A 84 3.57 -15.91 -3.13
CA GLU A 84 4.48 -14.80 -3.05
C GLU A 84 5.10 -14.72 -1.66
N THR A 85 6.13 -15.53 -1.42
CA THR A 85 6.98 -15.45 -0.21
C THR A 85 7.65 -14.07 -0.02
N ALA A 86 7.52 -13.17 -0.98
CA ALA A 86 7.83 -11.75 -0.86
C ALA A 86 7.18 -11.00 -2.02
N TYR A 87 5.85 -11.03 -2.15
CA TYR A 87 5.22 -9.89 -2.83
C TYR A 87 5.71 -8.68 -2.03
N ARG A 88 6.44 -7.73 -2.60
CA ARG A 88 5.77 -6.76 -3.47
C ARG A 88 4.28 -6.71 -3.13
N LYS A 89 3.92 -6.49 -1.85
CA LYS A 89 2.93 -5.47 -1.56
C LYS A 89 3.32 -4.35 -2.50
N ASN A 90 2.70 -4.27 -3.68
CA ASN A 90 2.66 -3.02 -4.40
C ASN A 90 2.33 -2.04 -3.30
N PRO A 91 3.15 -0.99 -3.07
CA PRO A 91 2.89 -0.08 -1.97
C PRO A 91 1.44 0.31 -2.16
N GLU A 92 0.60 -0.20 -1.24
CA GLU A 92 -0.84 -0.22 -1.47
C GLU A 92 -1.18 1.20 -1.86
N THR A 93 -1.82 1.33 -3.02
CA THR A 93 -1.99 2.65 -3.59
C THR A 93 -2.85 3.44 -2.62
N ILE A 94 -2.73 4.77 -2.65
CA ILE A 94 -3.53 5.61 -1.76
C ILE A 94 -5.03 5.27 -1.90
N GLY A 95 -5.49 4.92 -3.11
CA GLY A 95 -6.86 4.47 -3.35
C GLY A 95 -7.22 3.15 -2.69
N GLU A 96 -6.33 2.17 -2.71
CA GLU A 96 -6.55 0.89 -2.03
C GLU A 96 -6.65 1.07 -0.51
N TRP A 97 -5.77 1.90 0.08
CA TRP A 97 -5.84 2.23 1.49
C TRP A 97 -7.11 2.97 1.87
N ILE A 98 -7.56 3.93 1.05
CA ILE A 98 -8.81 4.65 1.27
C ILE A 98 -10.00 3.68 1.25
N ALA A 99 -10.05 2.78 0.26
CA ALA A 99 -11.14 1.80 0.13
C ALA A 99 -11.16 0.81 1.31
N ARG A 100 -10.00 0.42 1.85
CA ARG A 100 -9.91 -0.41 3.06
C ARG A 100 -10.36 0.36 4.30
N LEU A 101 -9.89 1.60 4.47
CA LEU A 101 -10.28 2.46 5.57
C LEU A 101 -11.80 2.72 5.58
N GLU A 102 -12.39 2.94 4.41
CA GLU A 102 -13.84 3.14 4.29
C GLU A 102 -14.62 1.89 4.72
N ARG A 103 -14.21 0.71 4.26
CA ARG A 103 -14.82 -0.55 4.68
C ARG A 103 -14.71 -0.77 6.19
N ASP A 104 -13.52 -0.56 6.77
CA ASP A 104 -13.30 -0.68 8.22
C ASP A 104 -14.11 0.34 9.03
N HIS A 105 -14.24 1.56 8.51
CA HIS A 105 -15.02 2.62 9.15
C HIS A 105 -16.51 2.25 9.26
N TRP A 106 -17.08 1.71 8.18
CA TRP A 106 -18.49 1.35 8.10
C TRP A 106 -18.81 -0.03 8.66
N SER A 107 -17.83 -0.91 8.85
CA SER A 107 -18.05 -2.17 9.57
C SER A 107 -18.16 -1.95 11.08
N LYS A 108 -17.50 -0.90 11.61
CA LYS A 108 -17.47 -0.57 13.05
C LYS A 108 -18.51 0.46 13.48
N ARG A 109 -19.16 1.16 12.54
CA ARG A 109 -20.11 2.24 12.84
C ARG A 109 -21.41 2.09 12.06
N GLU A 110 -22.52 2.33 12.74
CA GLU A 110 -23.82 2.45 12.09
C GLU A 110 -23.88 3.69 11.19
N LYS A 111 -24.47 3.51 10.01
CA LYS A 111 -24.66 4.58 9.02
C LYS A 111 -25.83 5.48 9.43
N THR A 112 -25.57 6.41 10.31
CA THR A 112 -26.50 7.50 10.64
C THR A 112 -26.25 8.73 9.76
N ASN A 113 -27.27 9.58 9.54
CA ASN A 113 -27.15 10.84 8.79
C ASN A 113 -25.99 11.72 9.28
N GLN A 114 -25.76 11.79 10.60
CA GLN A 114 -24.65 12.54 11.17
C GLN A 114 -23.29 11.93 10.79
N THR A 115 -23.11 10.62 10.94
CA THR A 115 -21.86 9.92 10.58
C THR A 115 -21.55 9.98 9.08
N LEU A 116 -22.59 9.92 8.23
CA LEU A 116 -22.46 10.10 6.77
C LEU A 116 -21.99 11.51 6.45
N THR A 117 -22.60 12.52 7.08
CA THR A 117 -22.23 13.91 6.87
C THR A 117 -20.78 14.17 7.27
N THR A 118 -20.35 13.65 8.42
CA THR A 118 -18.95 13.73 8.87
C THR A 118 -18.01 12.99 7.92
N TRP A 119 -18.37 11.79 7.47
CA TRP A 119 -17.54 11.04 6.52
C TRP A 119 -17.35 11.78 5.21
N THR A 120 -18.46 12.18 4.59
CA THR A 120 -18.45 12.86 3.30
C THR A 120 -17.73 14.19 3.36
N LYS A 121 -18.04 15.00 4.38
CA LYS A 121 -17.42 16.32 4.54
C LYS A 121 -15.97 16.16 4.95
N ASP A 122 -15.63 15.50 6.05
CA ASP A 122 -14.29 15.62 6.61
C ASP A 122 -13.27 14.69 5.96
N TYR A 123 -13.69 13.50 5.51
CA TYR A 123 -12.80 12.47 4.99
C TYR A 123 -12.88 12.32 3.47
N ALA A 124 -14.04 11.94 2.92
CA ALA A 124 -14.18 11.56 1.51
C ALA A 124 -13.78 12.70 0.56
N ALA A 125 -14.19 13.93 0.86
CA ALA A 125 -13.83 15.10 0.06
C ALA A 125 -12.32 15.46 0.10
N VAL A 126 -11.56 15.01 1.09
CA VAL A 126 -10.09 15.13 1.13
C VAL A 126 -9.47 13.97 0.34
N TYR A 127 -9.95 12.75 0.60
CA TYR A 127 -9.48 11.53 -0.06
C TYR A 127 -9.65 11.58 -1.57
N GLY A 128 -10.76 12.12 -2.08
CA GLY A 128 -10.97 12.30 -3.53
C GLY A 128 -9.95 13.20 -4.22
N LYS A 129 -9.21 14.04 -3.48
CA LYS A 129 -8.17 14.92 -4.03
C LYS A 129 -6.75 14.36 -3.93
N LEU A 130 -6.57 13.24 -3.22
CA LEU A 130 -5.26 12.59 -3.10
C LEU A 130 -4.89 11.87 -4.41
N PRO A 131 -3.59 11.75 -4.72
CA PRO A 131 -3.12 11.05 -5.92
C PRO A 131 -3.30 9.53 -5.76
N GLN A 132 -4.47 9.01 -6.16
CA GLN A 132 -4.91 7.64 -5.91
C GLN A 132 -3.94 6.56 -6.39
N HIS A 133 -3.22 6.80 -7.47
CA HIS A 133 -2.32 5.82 -8.11
C HIS A 133 -0.90 5.76 -7.49
N LYS A 134 -0.56 6.67 -6.57
CA LYS A 134 0.75 6.67 -5.92
C LYS A 134 0.72 5.78 -4.68
N GLY A 135 1.89 5.23 -4.32
CA GLY A 135 2.06 4.51 -3.05
C GLY A 135 1.90 5.45 -1.85
N LEU A 136 1.27 4.96 -0.79
CA LEU A 136 1.08 5.73 0.43
C LEU A 136 2.39 5.86 1.22
N THR A 137 2.94 7.06 1.29
CA THR A 137 4.13 7.38 2.10
C THR A 137 3.91 8.65 2.90
N LEU A 138 4.54 8.73 4.08
CA LEU A 138 4.44 9.89 4.97
C LEU A 138 4.95 11.20 4.32
N PRO A 139 6.11 11.21 3.61
CA PRO A 139 6.60 12.42 2.94
C PRO A 139 5.61 12.95 1.88
N LEU A 140 4.99 12.05 1.11
CA LEU A 140 4.00 12.41 0.10
C LEU A 140 2.78 13.08 0.74
N LEU A 141 2.27 12.55 1.86
CA LEU A 141 1.15 13.17 2.58
C LEU A 141 1.52 14.58 3.09
N LYS A 142 2.71 14.75 3.67
CA LYS A 142 3.17 16.07 4.16
C LYS A 142 3.28 17.08 3.02
N GLU A 143 3.90 16.70 1.91
CA GLU A 143 4.07 17.54 0.73
C GLU A 143 2.73 17.91 0.11
N TRP A 144 1.85 16.92 -0.09
CA TRP A 144 0.52 17.15 -0.67
C TRP A 144 -0.32 18.09 0.19
N ILE A 145 -0.32 17.91 1.52
CA ILE A 145 -1.01 18.83 2.44
C ILE A 145 -0.47 20.25 2.23
N ARG A 146 0.87 20.43 2.30
CA ARG A 146 1.56 21.73 2.16
C ARG A 146 1.20 22.45 0.87
N LEU A 147 1.18 21.74 -0.26
CA LEU A 147 0.86 22.32 -1.57
C LEU A 147 -0.58 22.78 -1.70
N GLN A 148 -1.51 22.06 -1.09
CA GLN A 148 -2.92 22.26 -1.38
C GLN A 148 -3.55 23.34 -0.45
N SER A 149 -2.98 23.61 0.74
CA SER A 149 -3.59 24.51 1.74
C SER A 149 -2.56 25.44 2.33
N GLU A 150 -3.04 26.56 2.86
CA GLU A 150 -2.24 27.52 3.61
C GLU A 150 -2.11 27.12 5.09
N PRO A 151 -0.98 27.40 5.75
CA PRO A 151 -0.83 27.24 7.19
C PRO A 151 -1.94 27.93 7.98
N GLY A 152 -2.38 27.34 9.09
CA GLY A 152 -3.36 27.98 9.98
C GLY A 152 -4.83 27.92 9.56
N THR A 153 -5.13 27.47 8.34
CA THR A 153 -6.51 27.43 7.85
C THR A 153 -7.33 26.27 8.41
N ARG A 154 -8.67 26.43 8.43
CA ARG A 154 -9.59 25.33 8.75
C ARG A 154 -9.42 24.15 7.77
N SER A 155 -9.11 24.45 6.50
CA SER A 155 -8.82 23.45 5.48
C SER A 155 -7.58 22.62 5.84
N ARG A 156 -6.48 23.26 6.28
CA ARG A 156 -5.28 22.56 6.77
C ARG A 156 -5.61 21.58 7.89
N LYS A 157 -6.34 22.01 8.91
CA LYS A 157 -6.73 21.15 10.04
C LYS A 157 -7.52 19.94 9.58
N ARG A 158 -8.49 20.13 8.68
CA ARG A 158 -9.30 19.04 8.12
C ARG A 158 -8.46 18.04 7.33
N TRP A 159 -7.48 18.50 6.56
CA TRP A 159 -6.66 17.61 5.76
C TRP A 159 -5.65 16.84 6.58
N VAL A 160 -5.04 17.51 7.57
CA VAL A 160 -4.18 16.81 8.54
C VAL A 160 -4.99 15.74 9.28
N LEU A 161 -6.22 16.04 9.69
CA LEU A 161 -7.10 15.05 10.34
C LEU A 161 -7.34 13.82 9.44
N ALA A 162 -7.73 14.05 8.18
CA ALA A 162 -8.03 12.97 7.24
C ALA A 162 -6.79 12.14 6.88
N CYS A 163 -5.66 12.79 6.58
CA CYS A 163 -4.39 12.12 6.27
C CYS A 163 -3.80 11.41 7.49
N SER A 164 -3.95 11.95 8.71
CA SER A 164 -3.49 11.28 9.94
C SER A 164 -4.29 10.02 10.21
N LYS A 165 -5.61 10.04 9.97
CA LYS A 165 -6.46 8.83 10.07
C LYS A 165 -6.01 7.75 9.09
N LEU A 166 -5.73 8.13 7.84
CA LEU A 166 -5.23 7.22 6.81
C LEU A 166 -3.85 6.66 7.14
N ALA A 167 -2.92 7.52 7.58
CA ALA A 167 -1.55 7.13 7.95
C ALA A 167 -1.52 6.17 9.13
N ARG A 168 -2.35 6.41 10.17
CA ARG A 168 -2.50 5.50 11.32
C ARG A 168 -3.10 4.16 10.93
N PHE A 169 -4.11 4.17 10.05
CA PHE A 169 -4.73 2.94 9.56
C PHE A 169 -3.77 2.09 8.72
N ALA A 170 -2.87 2.75 7.98
CA ALA A 170 -1.81 2.10 7.22
C ALA A 170 -0.54 1.80 8.03
N GLU A 171 -0.56 2.04 9.35
CA GLU A 171 0.56 1.82 10.27
C GLU A 171 1.88 2.46 9.80
N LEU A 172 1.79 3.66 9.20
CA LEU A 172 2.97 4.40 8.79
C LEU A 172 3.75 4.87 10.02
N GLU A 173 5.04 4.54 10.06
CA GLU A 173 5.96 5.07 11.07
C GLU A 173 5.97 6.61 11.04
N GLY A 174 5.81 7.24 12.20
CA GLY A 174 5.81 8.70 12.31
C GLY A 174 4.49 9.38 11.95
N ALA A 175 3.37 8.67 11.89
CA ALA A 175 2.07 9.23 11.51
C ALA A 175 1.63 10.44 12.37
N GLU A 176 2.04 10.48 13.64
CA GLU A 176 1.79 11.58 14.57
C GLU A 176 2.44 12.91 14.16
N THR A 177 3.53 12.87 13.41
CA THR A 177 4.25 14.06 12.93
C THR A 177 3.43 14.87 11.91
N LEU A 178 2.34 14.32 11.36
CA LEU A 178 1.40 15.09 10.54
C LEU A 178 0.73 16.22 11.32
N ASN A 179 0.52 16.05 12.64
CA ASN A 179 -0.12 17.05 13.49
C ASN A 179 0.71 18.33 13.61
N GLU A 180 2.03 18.26 13.44
CA GLU A 180 2.93 19.43 13.42
C GLU A 180 2.53 20.45 12.35
N LEU A 181 1.89 20.00 11.26
CA LEU A 181 1.39 20.88 10.19
C LEU A 181 0.16 21.71 10.60
N THR A 182 -0.43 21.44 11.78
CA THR A 182 -1.57 22.20 12.33
C THR A 182 -1.15 23.20 13.40
N THR A 183 -0.02 22.96 14.08
CA THR A 183 0.46 23.79 15.17
C THR A 183 1.12 25.04 14.61
N TYR A 184 0.67 26.21 15.05
CA TYR A 184 1.40 27.46 14.80
C TYR A 184 2.66 27.47 15.69
N THR A 185 3.82 27.80 15.11
CA THR A 185 4.72 28.75 15.77
C THR A 185 3.92 30.04 15.87
N THR A 186 3.55 30.50 17.07
CA THR A 186 2.84 31.76 17.27
C THR A 186 3.48 32.85 16.41
N GLN A 187 2.81 33.28 15.33
CA GLN A 187 3.20 34.51 14.66
C GLN A 187 3.07 35.61 15.71
N ALA A 188 4.18 36.27 16.02
CA ALA A 188 4.18 37.42 16.91
C ALA A 188 3.05 38.36 16.45
N VAL A 189 2.15 38.67 17.37
CA VAL A 189 1.04 39.61 17.14
C VAL A 189 1.67 40.87 16.57
N LYS A 190 1.29 41.25 15.34
CA LYS A 190 1.61 42.59 14.83
C LYS A 190 0.94 43.58 15.78
N VAL A 191 1.73 44.16 16.67
CA VAL A 191 1.28 45.26 17.54
C VAL A 191 0.76 46.34 16.59
N ARG A 192 -0.52 46.70 16.73
CA ARG A 192 -1.08 47.83 15.98
C ARG A 192 -0.41 49.08 16.53
N GLU A 193 0.24 49.85 15.66
CA GLU A 193 0.67 51.20 15.99
C GLU A 193 -0.59 52.02 16.23
N LEU A 194 -0.90 52.27 17.50
CA LEU A 194 -1.93 53.22 17.88
C LEU A 194 -1.32 54.62 17.71
N PRO A 195 -2.00 55.56 17.02
CA PRO A 195 -1.55 56.94 16.99
C PRO A 195 -1.59 57.50 18.43
N THR A 196 -0.52 58.18 18.82
CA THR A 196 -0.41 58.86 20.12
C THR A 196 -1.47 59.98 20.21
N ASP A 197 -2.02 60.20 21.40
CA ASP A 197 -3.14 61.13 21.70
C ASP A 197 -2.96 62.56 21.13
N GLU A 198 -1.73 62.99 20.84
CA GLU A 198 -1.41 64.29 20.25
C GLU A 198 -2.03 64.50 18.86
N LEU A 199 -2.35 63.42 18.12
CA LEU A 199 -2.99 63.50 16.79
C LEU A 199 -4.52 63.72 16.84
N LEU A 200 -5.16 63.61 18.01
CA LEU A 200 -6.62 63.75 18.15
C LEU A 200 -7.09 65.21 18.33
N VAL A 201 -6.17 66.17 18.45
CA VAL A 201 -6.51 67.59 18.77
C VAL A 201 -6.71 68.46 17.51
N LYS A 202 -6.64 67.90 16.30
CA LYS A 202 -6.99 68.62 15.06
C LYS A 202 -8.21 68.02 14.36
N LEU A 203 -9.36 68.19 14.99
CA LEU A 203 -10.67 68.13 14.35
C LEU A 203 -11.46 69.38 14.72
#